data_AF-A0A1I0ZG00-F1
#
_entry.id   AF-A0A1I0ZG00-F1
#
_cell.length_a   1.000
_cell.length_b   1.000
_cell.length_c   1.000
_cell.angle_alpha   90.00
_cell.angle_beta   90.00
_cell.angle_gamma   90.00
#
_symmetry.space_group_name_H-M   'P 1'
#
loop_
_entity.id
_entity.type
_entity.pdbx_description
1 polymer ?
#
loop_
_entity_poly.entity_id
_entity_poly.type
_entity_poly.pdbx_seq_one_letter_code
_entity_poly.pdbx_strand_id
1 'polypeptide(L)'
;MTDTLSTDVLTPELLEATDLPGDDTARRHLVGPAELHALLGGPTPPVVLDVRWSLAAPDGRPAHRAGRVPGAVYVDLERELAGHGAPTDGRHPLPAVADLQAAARRWGVRADRPVVVADDAGGQSAARAWWLLRWAGLTDVRVLDGGLGAWRAAGLPLESGDAPAPVPGDVVLSGGYLPTVDADGAAALARDGRLLDARAGERYRGEVEPVDPRAGHIPGAVSAPTAENLGADGRLLPADALAARFAALGVRPDVPVGVSCGSGVTAAHEALALTVAGYAPVLFPGSWSAWSNDPARPVATGPEPDGTPAGATVATRTWTEPDGIAPRGTLVVLVGRGETPEVYERFGRRLSADAYRIVAVDEGRHRREAVAALLADASLPAPRVLVGVDAGALAAVTATTTAAAAGTPGPDAVVLVGLPGAAEPGSGPWGGSWSDEVAARTACPNHRKVLDRAARSGIGASVLGSSATTVLSPARAARAALGVPVLALHGAADAISPAVDAVPLYRRLGAGEVVLVEDGLHDVLNDVAHRTVAATLVLFLERLRLRSARGGLAPIARDVAGERA
;
A
#
# COMPACT_ATOMS: atom_id res chain seq x y z
N MET A 1 2.52 -41.56 14.44
CA MET A 1 3.53 -40.80 15.20
C MET A 1 4.42 -40.17 14.15
N THR A 2 3.93 -39.06 13.56
CA THR A 2 4.48 -37.71 13.77
C THR A 2 5.93 -37.65 13.34
N ASP A 3 6.12 -37.39 12.05
CA ASP A 3 7.39 -36.94 11.50
C ASP A 3 7.19 -35.50 11.03
N THR A 4 8.03 -34.62 11.57
CA THR A 4 7.86 -33.18 11.60
C THR A 4 8.45 -32.58 10.32
N LEU A 5 7.64 -31.83 9.58
CA LEU A 5 8.07 -31.10 8.38
C LEU A 5 9.09 -30.01 8.76
N SER A 6 10.26 -30.11 8.15
CA SER A 6 11.39 -29.18 8.27
C SER A 6 11.07 -27.86 7.56
N THR A 7 10.90 -26.80 8.35
CA THR A 7 10.98 -25.40 7.90
C THR A 7 12.44 -25.01 7.79
N ASP A 8 13.04 -25.16 6.61
CA ASP A 8 14.36 -24.60 6.30
C ASP A 8 14.55 -24.51 4.78
N VAL A 9 14.00 -23.47 4.14
CA VAL A 9 14.48 -22.96 2.84
C VAL A 9 14.15 -21.46 2.73
N LEU A 10 14.92 -20.62 3.43
CA LEU A 10 15.14 -19.22 3.05
C LEU A 10 16.51 -18.81 3.61
N THR A 11 17.60 -19.24 2.97
CA THR A 11 18.94 -18.75 3.30
C THR A 11 19.16 -17.35 2.68
N PRO A 12 19.78 -16.38 3.41
CA PRO A 12 19.84 -14.97 2.99
C PRO A 12 20.83 -14.63 1.86
N GLU A 13 21.48 -15.60 1.22
CA GLU A 13 22.66 -15.34 0.35
C GLU A 13 22.33 -15.00 -1.12
N LEU A 14 21.07 -14.75 -1.48
CA LEU A 14 20.67 -14.28 -2.83
C LEU A 14 20.26 -12.79 -2.87
N LEU A 15 20.48 -12.03 -1.80
CA LEU A 15 20.07 -10.61 -1.68
C LEU A 15 21.20 -9.59 -1.89
N GLU A 16 22.40 -9.99 -2.30
CA GLU A 16 23.49 -9.04 -2.58
C GLU A 16 23.69 -8.81 -4.08
N ALA A 17 22.84 -7.96 -4.65
CA ALA A 17 23.18 -7.12 -5.79
C ALA A 17 22.39 -5.80 -5.67
N THR A 18 22.84 -4.92 -4.78
CA THR A 18 22.34 -3.55 -4.71
C THR A 18 22.91 -2.73 -5.86
N ASP A 19 22.27 -2.80 -7.02
CA ASP A 19 22.34 -1.72 -8.02
C ASP A 19 21.17 -0.76 -7.75
N LEU A 20 21.48 0.53 -7.63
CA LEU A 20 20.47 1.59 -7.55
C LEU A 20 19.58 1.52 -8.81
N PRO A 21 18.25 1.77 -8.71
CA PRO A 21 17.38 1.78 -9.88
C PRO A 21 17.82 2.85 -10.89
N GLY A 22 17.98 2.45 -12.15
CA GLY A 22 18.43 3.31 -13.25
C GLY A 22 18.20 2.68 -14.62
N ASP A 23 18.57 3.42 -15.68
CA ASP A 23 18.46 3.03 -17.10
C ASP A 23 19.09 1.65 -17.41
N ASP A 24 20.06 1.19 -16.61
CA ASP A 24 20.71 -0.12 -16.78
C ASP A 24 19.78 -1.31 -16.47
N THR A 25 18.91 -1.21 -15.46
CA THR A 25 17.94 -2.27 -15.13
C THR A 25 16.92 -2.41 -16.25
N ALA A 26 16.39 -1.29 -16.75
CA ALA A 26 15.42 -1.30 -17.85
C ALA A 26 16.00 -1.97 -19.11
N ARG A 27 17.25 -1.66 -19.48
CA ARG A 27 17.93 -2.24 -20.66
C ARG A 27 18.15 -3.75 -20.58
N ARG A 28 18.18 -4.34 -19.39
CA ARG A 28 18.25 -5.81 -19.22
C ARG A 28 16.92 -6.51 -19.50
N HIS A 29 15.82 -5.78 -19.49
CA HIS A 29 14.47 -6.33 -19.63
C HIS A 29 13.71 -5.81 -20.85
N LEU A 30 14.12 -4.67 -21.41
CA LEU A 30 13.47 -3.98 -22.52
C LEU A 30 14.45 -3.71 -23.66
N VAL A 31 13.94 -3.64 -24.87
CA VAL A 31 14.69 -3.22 -26.07
C VAL A 31 13.83 -2.28 -26.91
N GLY A 32 14.41 -1.18 -27.38
CA GLY A 32 13.69 -0.24 -28.25
C GLY A 32 13.63 -0.70 -29.71
N PRO A 33 12.70 -0.19 -30.55
CA PRO A 33 12.58 -0.60 -31.95
C PRO A 33 13.86 -0.39 -32.79
N ALA A 34 14.48 0.79 -32.68
CA ALA A 34 15.70 1.10 -33.43
C ALA A 34 16.89 0.22 -32.99
N GLU A 35 16.98 -0.08 -31.69
CA GLU A 35 18.00 -0.97 -31.14
C GLU A 35 17.80 -2.40 -31.63
N LEU A 36 16.58 -2.93 -31.56
CA LEU A 36 16.26 -4.26 -32.08
C LEU A 36 16.56 -4.34 -33.59
N HIS A 37 16.21 -3.32 -34.37
CA HIS A 37 16.53 -3.29 -35.80
C HIS A 37 18.04 -3.37 -36.07
N ALA A 38 18.86 -2.65 -35.30
CA ALA A 38 20.32 -2.75 -35.40
C ALA A 38 20.83 -4.14 -35.00
N LEU A 39 20.29 -4.74 -33.93
CA LEU A 39 20.65 -6.08 -33.47
C LEU A 39 20.35 -7.16 -34.52
N LEU A 40 19.24 -7.03 -35.25
CA LEU A 40 18.88 -7.96 -36.33
C LEU A 40 19.89 -7.95 -37.50
N GLY A 41 20.57 -6.83 -37.74
CA GLY A 41 21.64 -6.72 -38.73
C GLY A 41 23.03 -7.08 -38.20
N GLY A 42 23.14 -7.43 -36.91
CA GLY A 42 24.40 -7.74 -36.25
C GLY A 42 24.94 -9.15 -36.52
N PRO A 43 26.14 -9.47 -36.01
CA PRO A 43 26.77 -10.78 -36.19
C PRO A 43 26.05 -11.91 -35.43
N THR A 44 25.31 -11.57 -34.37
CA THR A 44 24.58 -12.50 -33.50
C THR A 44 23.15 -12.00 -33.28
N PRO A 45 22.27 -12.10 -34.29
CA PRO A 45 20.91 -11.57 -34.19
C PRO A 45 20.11 -12.32 -33.10
N PRO A 46 19.25 -11.62 -32.34
CA PRO A 46 18.39 -12.23 -31.35
C PRO A 46 17.38 -13.18 -32.01
N VAL A 47 16.90 -14.16 -31.23
CA VAL A 47 15.66 -14.87 -31.58
C VAL A 47 14.49 -13.97 -31.25
N VAL A 48 13.67 -13.63 -32.25
CA VAL A 48 12.50 -12.78 -32.05
C VAL A 48 11.25 -13.65 -31.96
N LEU A 49 10.51 -13.51 -30.86
CA LEU A 49 9.26 -14.22 -30.62
C LEU A 49 8.09 -13.24 -30.72
N ASP A 50 7.04 -13.63 -31.43
CA ASP A 50 5.81 -12.85 -31.61
C ASP A 50 4.66 -13.54 -30.88
N VAL A 51 4.24 -12.95 -29.77
CA VAL A 51 3.24 -13.50 -28.85
C VAL A 51 1.97 -12.66 -28.92
N ARG A 52 1.35 -12.55 -30.10
CA ARG A 52 0.06 -11.86 -30.23
C ARG A 52 -1.08 -12.73 -29.71
N TRP A 53 -1.70 -12.29 -28.61
CA TRP A 53 -2.82 -12.96 -27.97
C TRP A 53 -3.72 -11.96 -27.24
N SER A 54 -5.03 -12.21 -27.24
CA SER A 54 -6.00 -11.57 -26.33
C SER A 54 -7.14 -12.54 -26.06
N LEU A 55 -7.90 -12.32 -24.98
CA LEU A 55 -9.09 -13.13 -24.69
C LEU A 55 -10.11 -13.12 -25.85
N ALA A 56 -10.23 -12.00 -26.58
CA ALA A 56 -11.15 -11.87 -27.70
C ALA A 56 -10.62 -12.49 -29.01
N ALA A 57 -9.30 -12.60 -29.14
CA ALA A 57 -8.62 -13.14 -30.32
C ALA A 57 -7.38 -13.94 -29.88
N PRO A 58 -7.57 -15.18 -29.39
CA PRO A 58 -6.48 -16.00 -28.85
C PRO A 58 -5.56 -16.56 -29.96
N ASP A 59 -6.07 -16.73 -31.19
CA ASP A 59 -5.24 -17.11 -32.33
C ASP A 59 -4.65 -15.87 -33.03
N GLY A 60 -3.37 -15.60 -32.73
CA GLY A 60 -2.61 -14.50 -33.32
C GLY A 60 -1.98 -14.81 -34.69
N ARG A 61 -2.06 -16.05 -35.21
CA ARG A 61 -1.43 -16.44 -36.48
C ARG A 61 -1.87 -15.62 -37.70
N PRO A 62 -3.13 -15.14 -37.82
CA PRO A 62 -3.52 -14.28 -38.93
C PRO A 62 -2.79 -12.93 -38.88
N ALA A 63 -2.75 -12.28 -37.71
CA ALA A 63 -2.00 -11.04 -37.51
C ALA A 63 -0.50 -11.28 -37.74
N HIS A 64 0.01 -12.37 -37.15
CA HIS A 64 1.13 -13.19 -37.59
C HIS A 64 1.72 -12.86 -38.96
N ARG A 65 1.00 -13.45 -39.92
CA ARG A 65 1.26 -13.49 -41.34
C ARG A 65 1.01 -12.15 -42.03
N ALA A 66 0.11 -11.33 -41.50
CA ALA A 66 -0.18 -10.02 -42.09
C ALA A 66 1.01 -9.07 -41.98
N GLY A 67 1.75 -9.13 -40.87
CA GLY A 67 2.96 -8.33 -40.66
C GLY A 67 3.59 -8.60 -39.30
N ARG A 68 4.90 -8.84 -39.28
CA ARG A 68 5.71 -9.11 -38.08
C ARG A 68 7.09 -8.46 -38.19
N VAL A 69 7.79 -8.36 -37.06
CA VAL A 69 9.22 -8.01 -37.03
C VAL A 69 10.01 -9.04 -37.88
N PRO A 70 11.00 -8.62 -38.68
CA PRO A 70 11.77 -9.54 -39.51
C PRO A 70 12.37 -10.71 -38.74
N GLY A 71 12.21 -11.92 -39.25
CA GLY A 71 12.67 -13.16 -38.59
C GLY A 71 11.90 -13.58 -37.35
N ALA A 72 10.83 -12.88 -36.95
CA ALA A 72 10.05 -13.25 -35.79
C ALA A 72 9.31 -14.58 -35.99
N VAL A 73 9.25 -15.38 -34.92
CA VAL A 73 8.55 -16.67 -34.87
C VAL A 73 7.29 -16.52 -34.04
N TYR A 74 6.14 -16.95 -34.57
CA TYR A 74 4.90 -16.95 -33.81
C TYR A 74 4.94 -17.97 -32.66
N VAL A 75 4.47 -17.53 -31.49
CA VAL A 75 4.34 -18.37 -30.29
C VAL A 75 2.89 -18.42 -29.86
N ASP A 76 2.34 -19.62 -29.74
CA ASP A 76 0.95 -19.83 -29.32
C ASP A 76 0.86 -19.81 -27.79
N LEU A 77 0.32 -18.73 -27.22
CA LEU A 77 0.27 -18.54 -25.76
C LEU A 77 -0.49 -19.66 -25.06
N GLU A 78 -1.65 -20.05 -25.61
CA GLU A 78 -2.53 -21.07 -25.02
C GLU A 78 -1.88 -22.44 -25.02
N ARG A 79 -1.14 -22.78 -26.09
CA ARG A 79 -0.61 -24.15 -26.27
C ARG A 79 0.82 -24.32 -25.81
N GLU A 80 1.62 -23.26 -25.82
CA GLU A 80 3.06 -23.35 -25.63
C GLU A 80 3.59 -22.53 -24.45
N LEU A 81 2.77 -21.59 -23.91
CA LEU A 81 3.10 -20.78 -22.71
C LEU A 81 2.17 -21.06 -21.53
N ALA A 82 1.39 -22.13 -21.61
CA ALA A 82 0.49 -22.59 -20.57
C ALA A 82 0.49 -24.11 -20.48
N GLY A 83 0.36 -24.63 -19.26
CA GLY A 83 0.05 -26.04 -19.01
C GLY A 83 -1.45 -26.31 -19.11
N HIS A 84 -1.84 -27.57 -18.87
CA HIS A 84 -3.23 -27.98 -18.72
C HIS A 84 -3.40 -28.59 -17.33
N GLY A 85 -4.44 -28.21 -16.61
CA GLY A 85 -4.65 -28.62 -15.23
C GLY A 85 -6.12 -28.60 -14.83
N ALA A 86 -6.39 -28.81 -13.55
CA ALA A 86 -7.71 -28.60 -12.98
C ALA A 86 -8.07 -27.11 -13.01
N PRO A 87 -9.37 -26.74 -12.97
CA PRO A 87 -9.77 -25.32 -12.90
C PRO A 87 -9.13 -24.55 -11.73
N THR A 88 -8.82 -25.24 -10.63
CA THR A 88 -8.10 -24.71 -9.46
C THR A 88 -6.62 -24.40 -9.71
N ASP A 89 -6.05 -24.86 -10.84
CA ASP A 89 -4.70 -24.49 -11.27
C ASP A 89 -4.70 -23.17 -12.08
N GLY A 90 -5.90 -22.66 -12.42
CA GLY A 90 -6.13 -21.48 -13.25
C GLY A 90 -6.12 -21.79 -14.75
N ARG A 91 -6.51 -20.80 -15.57
CA ARG A 91 -6.57 -20.98 -17.05
C ARG A 91 -5.21 -21.14 -17.73
N HIS A 92 -4.15 -20.51 -17.22
CA HIS A 92 -2.80 -20.63 -17.80
C HIS A 92 -1.79 -21.05 -16.71
N PRO A 93 -1.91 -22.29 -16.19
CA PRO A 93 -0.95 -22.80 -15.23
C PRO A 93 0.44 -22.84 -15.87
N LEU A 94 1.48 -22.96 -15.05
CA LEU A 94 2.84 -23.08 -15.58
C LEU A 94 2.95 -24.36 -16.44
N PRO A 95 3.53 -24.28 -17.65
CA PRO A 95 3.83 -25.48 -18.42
C PRO A 95 4.90 -26.30 -17.71
N ALA A 96 4.91 -27.62 -17.95
CA ALA A 96 6.04 -28.43 -17.53
C ALA A 96 7.31 -27.91 -18.22
N VAL A 97 8.43 -27.89 -17.49
CA VAL A 97 9.72 -27.37 -18.01
C VAL A 97 10.14 -28.09 -19.29
N ALA A 98 9.87 -29.40 -19.40
CA ALA A 98 10.16 -30.19 -20.59
C ALA A 98 9.36 -29.73 -21.82
N ASP A 99 8.08 -29.38 -21.64
CA ASP A 99 7.21 -28.90 -22.72
C ASP A 99 7.62 -27.51 -23.17
N LEU A 100 7.91 -26.62 -22.21
CA LEU A 100 8.45 -25.28 -22.49
C LEU A 100 9.80 -25.36 -23.22
N GLN A 101 10.68 -26.28 -22.82
CA GLN A 101 11.96 -26.50 -23.50
C GLN A 101 11.76 -27.00 -24.93
N ALA A 102 10.85 -27.95 -25.13
CA ALA A 102 10.53 -28.44 -26.46
C ALA A 102 9.98 -27.32 -27.36
N ALA A 103 9.10 -26.46 -26.82
CA ALA A 103 8.58 -25.30 -27.52
C ALA A 103 9.67 -24.26 -27.83
N ALA A 104 10.49 -23.90 -26.83
CA ALA A 104 11.60 -22.96 -27.00
C ALA A 104 12.59 -23.40 -28.08
N ARG A 105 12.93 -24.70 -28.13
CA ARG A 105 13.75 -25.25 -29.21
C ARG A 105 13.03 -25.16 -30.56
N ARG A 106 11.73 -25.44 -30.65
CA ARG A 106 10.96 -25.25 -31.90
C ARG A 106 10.90 -23.80 -32.37
N TRP A 107 10.97 -22.83 -31.45
CA TRP A 107 11.05 -21.42 -31.83
C TRP A 107 12.46 -20.99 -32.27
N GLY A 108 13.45 -21.88 -32.17
CA GLY A 108 14.84 -21.60 -32.50
C GLY A 108 15.65 -20.96 -31.36
N VAL A 109 15.16 -20.98 -30.11
CA VAL A 109 15.88 -20.42 -28.95
C VAL A 109 17.16 -21.19 -28.68
N ARG A 110 18.29 -20.46 -28.64
CA ARG A 110 19.64 -21.01 -28.42
C ARG A 110 20.28 -20.39 -27.19
N ALA A 111 21.24 -21.10 -26.59
CA ALA A 111 21.94 -20.62 -25.40
C ALA A 111 22.95 -19.47 -25.71
N ASP A 112 23.34 -19.30 -26.97
CA ASP A 112 24.42 -18.40 -27.41
C ASP A 112 23.97 -17.00 -27.81
N ARG A 113 22.67 -16.68 -27.71
CA ARG A 113 22.11 -15.42 -28.19
C ARG A 113 20.89 -14.95 -27.39
N PRO A 114 20.63 -13.64 -27.37
CA PRO A 114 19.44 -13.07 -26.72
C PRO A 114 18.12 -13.54 -27.34
N VAL A 115 17.07 -13.49 -26.52
CA VAL A 115 15.67 -13.61 -26.96
C VAL A 115 14.99 -12.26 -26.81
N VAL A 116 14.29 -11.82 -27.86
CA VAL A 116 13.43 -10.63 -27.82
C VAL A 116 11.99 -11.04 -28.09
N VAL A 117 11.07 -10.63 -27.21
CA VAL A 117 9.66 -10.96 -27.32
C VAL A 117 8.87 -9.70 -27.67
N ALA A 118 8.02 -9.79 -28.67
CA ALA A 118 7.14 -8.71 -29.12
C ALA A 118 5.67 -9.17 -29.10
N ASP A 119 4.77 -8.21 -28.97
CA ASP A 119 3.35 -8.37 -29.21
C ASP A 119 2.74 -7.11 -29.83
N ASP A 120 1.41 -7.04 -29.86
CA ASP A 120 0.60 -5.88 -30.30
C ASP A 120 -0.38 -5.47 -29.18
N ALA A 121 0.05 -5.60 -27.91
CA ALA A 121 -0.83 -5.43 -26.75
C ALA A 121 -0.12 -4.73 -25.58
N GLY A 122 0.77 -3.79 -25.90
CA GLY A 122 1.55 -3.05 -24.90
C GLY A 122 2.48 -3.95 -24.07
N GLY A 123 2.96 -5.05 -24.64
CA GLY A 123 3.85 -6.00 -23.98
C GLY A 123 3.16 -7.00 -23.04
N GLN A 124 1.83 -6.97 -22.89
CA GLN A 124 1.12 -7.80 -21.91
C GLN A 124 1.30 -9.30 -22.15
N SER A 125 1.11 -9.75 -23.39
CA SER A 125 1.29 -11.14 -23.79
C SER A 125 2.76 -11.50 -23.98
N ALA A 126 3.59 -10.56 -24.47
CA ALA A 126 5.02 -10.74 -24.58
C ALA A 126 5.69 -10.97 -23.20
N ALA A 127 5.23 -10.26 -22.17
CA ALA A 127 5.71 -10.40 -20.81
C ALA A 127 5.51 -11.83 -20.26
N ARG A 128 4.49 -12.57 -20.71
CA ARG A 128 4.30 -13.98 -20.31
C ARG A 128 5.44 -14.87 -20.80
N ALA A 129 5.87 -14.75 -22.06
CA ALA A 129 6.99 -15.52 -22.58
C ALA A 129 8.32 -15.07 -21.93
N TRP A 130 8.49 -13.75 -21.75
CA TRP A 130 9.62 -13.18 -21.02
C TRP A 130 9.76 -13.79 -19.62
N TRP A 131 8.66 -13.81 -18.85
CA TRP A 131 8.66 -14.31 -17.49
C TRP A 131 8.93 -15.80 -17.45
N LEU A 132 8.30 -16.60 -18.33
CA LEU A 132 8.50 -18.05 -18.37
C LEU A 132 9.92 -18.45 -18.75
N LEU A 133 10.51 -17.80 -19.76
CA LEU A 133 11.88 -18.09 -20.16
C LEU A 133 12.88 -17.72 -19.04
N ARG A 134 12.65 -16.62 -18.33
CA ARG A 134 13.45 -16.24 -17.16
C ARG A 134 13.25 -17.17 -15.97
N TRP A 135 12.01 -17.53 -15.65
CA TRP A 135 11.68 -18.55 -14.65
C TRP A 135 12.34 -19.90 -14.97
N ALA A 136 12.53 -20.18 -16.27
CA ALA A 136 13.17 -21.38 -16.79
C ALA A 136 14.70 -21.27 -16.96
N GLY A 137 15.32 -20.19 -16.46
CA GLY A 137 16.78 -20.04 -16.34
C GLY A 137 17.45 -19.17 -17.40
N LEU A 138 16.73 -18.56 -18.35
CA LEU A 138 17.34 -17.64 -19.32
C LEU A 138 17.56 -16.27 -18.70
N THR A 139 18.75 -15.72 -18.88
CA THR A 139 19.14 -14.44 -18.30
C THR A 139 19.02 -13.25 -19.27
N ASP A 140 19.16 -13.45 -20.58
CA ASP A 140 19.02 -12.39 -21.61
C ASP A 140 17.74 -12.58 -22.43
N VAL A 141 16.62 -12.19 -21.81
CA VAL A 141 15.29 -12.16 -22.44
C VAL A 141 14.74 -10.74 -22.32
N ARG A 142 14.40 -10.10 -23.43
CA ARG A 142 13.94 -8.71 -23.47
C ARG A 142 12.59 -8.59 -24.13
N VAL A 143 11.77 -7.63 -23.70
CA VAL A 143 10.50 -7.28 -24.36
C VAL A 143 10.73 -6.08 -25.28
N LEU A 144 10.18 -6.12 -26.50
CA LEU A 144 10.17 -4.97 -27.39
C LEU A 144 9.26 -3.89 -26.79
N ASP A 145 9.86 -2.81 -26.30
CA ASP A 145 9.13 -1.73 -25.63
C ASP A 145 8.23 -0.97 -26.62
N GLY A 146 6.93 -0.91 -26.29
CA GLY A 146 5.87 -0.45 -27.18
C GLY A 146 5.45 -1.42 -28.29
N GLY A 147 6.03 -2.62 -28.34
CA GLY A 147 5.65 -3.71 -29.24
C GLY A 147 5.67 -3.35 -30.73
N LEU A 148 4.82 -4.03 -31.51
CA LEU A 148 4.65 -3.78 -32.95
C LEU A 148 4.12 -2.37 -33.25
N GLY A 149 3.39 -1.75 -32.32
CA GLY A 149 2.92 -0.37 -32.44
C GLY A 149 4.09 0.60 -32.56
N ALA A 150 5.03 0.56 -31.61
CA ALA A 150 6.24 1.39 -31.63
C ALA A 150 7.17 1.05 -32.81
N TRP A 151 7.25 -0.22 -33.20
CA TRP A 151 8.00 -0.64 -34.39
C TRP A 151 7.48 0.02 -35.68
N ARG A 152 6.16 -0.01 -35.89
CA ARG A 152 5.50 0.63 -37.03
C ARG A 152 5.66 2.15 -36.98
N ALA A 153 5.48 2.76 -35.80
CA ALA A 153 5.65 4.20 -35.61
C ALA A 153 7.08 4.68 -35.94
N ALA A 154 8.08 3.82 -35.73
CA ALA A 154 9.47 4.08 -36.12
C ALA A 154 9.74 3.91 -37.63
N GLY A 155 8.75 3.52 -38.42
CA GLY A 155 8.89 3.31 -39.87
C GLY A 155 9.76 2.11 -40.25
N LEU A 156 9.91 1.14 -39.34
CA LEU A 156 10.78 -0.03 -39.53
C LEU A 156 10.09 -1.13 -40.36
N PRO A 157 10.87 -1.93 -41.12
CA PRO A 157 10.31 -2.92 -42.05
C PRO A 157 9.56 -4.04 -41.32
N LEU A 158 8.52 -4.57 -41.97
CA LEU A 158 7.80 -5.77 -41.55
C LEU A 158 7.96 -6.87 -42.59
N GLU A 159 7.95 -8.12 -42.12
CA GLU A 159 7.79 -9.30 -42.98
C GLU A 159 6.33 -9.77 -42.97
N SER A 160 5.86 -10.28 -44.10
CA SER A 160 4.50 -10.83 -44.26
C SER A 160 4.56 -12.19 -44.94
N GLY A 161 3.45 -12.93 -44.90
CA GLY A 161 3.33 -14.28 -45.45
C GLY A 161 3.85 -15.37 -44.50
N ASP A 162 3.86 -16.61 -44.98
CA ASP A 162 4.40 -17.74 -44.23
C ASP A 162 5.93 -17.67 -44.17
N ALA A 163 6.49 -17.89 -42.97
CA ALA A 163 7.92 -18.06 -42.76
C ALA A 163 8.30 -19.54 -42.82
N PRO A 164 9.52 -19.90 -43.27
CA PRO A 164 10.03 -21.24 -43.06
C PRO A 164 10.12 -21.53 -41.56
N ALA A 165 9.93 -22.80 -41.18
CA ALA A 165 10.15 -23.22 -39.81
C ALA A 165 11.59 -22.89 -39.40
N PRO A 166 11.82 -22.28 -38.22
CA PRO A 166 13.17 -21.99 -37.76
C PRO A 166 13.95 -23.28 -37.53
N VAL A 167 15.27 -23.21 -37.64
CA VAL A 167 16.13 -24.32 -37.24
C VAL A 167 15.96 -24.54 -35.73
N PRO A 168 15.69 -25.78 -35.28
CA PRO A 168 15.54 -26.04 -33.86
C PRO A 168 16.75 -25.58 -33.05
N GLY A 169 16.47 -24.90 -31.94
CA GLY A 169 17.48 -24.40 -31.02
C GLY A 169 18.04 -25.48 -30.09
N ASP A 170 19.01 -25.09 -29.27
CA ASP A 170 19.77 -25.99 -28.38
C ASP A 170 19.62 -25.67 -26.89
N VAL A 171 18.70 -24.77 -26.54
CA VAL A 171 18.50 -24.32 -25.15
C VAL A 171 18.22 -25.48 -24.19
N VAL A 172 18.74 -25.36 -22.96
CA VAL A 172 18.45 -26.26 -21.84
C VAL A 172 17.78 -25.44 -20.75
N LEU A 173 16.59 -25.86 -20.31
CA LEU A 173 15.78 -25.14 -19.34
C LEU A 173 15.70 -25.90 -18.02
N SER A 174 15.59 -25.14 -16.92
CA SER A 174 15.28 -25.65 -15.58
C SER A 174 14.39 -24.63 -14.86
N GLY A 175 13.34 -25.06 -14.14
CA GLY A 175 12.40 -24.14 -13.51
C GLY A 175 12.89 -23.58 -12.16
N GLY A 176 12.24 -22.52 -11.67
CA GLY A 176 12.41 -22.01 -10.31
C GLY A 176 13.34 -20.81 -10.14
N TYR A 177 13.80 -20.19 -11.23
CA TYR A 177 14.70 -19.03 -11.17
C TYR A 177 13.99 -17.70 -10.87
N LEU A 178 12.65 -17.69 -10.96
CA LEU A 178 11.82 -16.59 -10.48
C LEU A 178 10.85 -17.12 -9.42
N PRO A 179 10.60 -16.34 -8.34
CA PRO A 179 9.78 -16.82 -7.24
C PRO A 179 8.31 -16.90 -7.64
N THR A 180 7.66 -17.97 -7.18
CA THR A 180 6.23 -18.20 -7.34
C THR A 180 5.57 -18.56 -6.03
N VAL A 181 4.30 -18.22 -5.88
CA VAL A 181 3.43 -18.70 -4.80
C VAL A 181 2.23 -19.44 -5.34
N ASP A 182 1.64 -20.29 -4.51
CA ASP A 182 0.31 -20.83 -4.70
C ASP A 182 -0.76 -19.86 -4.15
N ALA A 183 -2.01 -20.32 -4.09
CA ALA A 183 -3.12 -19.52 -3.62
C ALA A 183 -3.00 -19.17 -2.12
N ASP A 184 -2.41 -20.03 -1.28
CA ASP A 184 -2.22 -19.73 0.14
C ASP A 184 -1.09 -18.72 0.37
N GLY A 185 -0.01 -18.83 -0.40
CA GLY A 185 1.04 -17.82 -0.46
C GLY A 185 0.53 -16.47 -0.97
N ALA A 186 -0.37 -16.46 -1.96
CA ALA A 186 -1.02 -15.23 -2.40
C ALA A 186 -1.89 -14.61 -1.28
N ALA A 187 -2.65 -15.42 -0.54
CA ALA A 187 -3.41 -14.94 0.62
C ALA A 187 -2.50 -14.39 1.72
N ALA A 188 -1.33 -15.00 1.93
CA ALA A 188 -0.34 -14.51 2.89
C ALA A 188 0.28 -13.18 2.45
N LEU A 189 0.63 -13.04 1.17
CA LEU A 189 1.12 -11.78 0.61
C LEU A 189 0.07 -10.67 0.71
N ALA A 190 -1.20 -10.98 0.51
CA ALA A 190 -2.30 -10.02 0.65
C ALA A 190 -2.50 -9.54 2.10
N ARG A 191 -2.12 -10.36 3.10
CA ARG A 191 -2.30 -10.07 4.52
C ARG A 191 -1.08 -9.41 5.15
N ASP A 192 0.09 -9.99 4.93
CA ASP A 192 1.33 -9.69 5.66
C ASP A 192 2.35 -8.95 4.79
N GLY A 193 2.16 -8.99 3.46
CA GLY A 193 3.02 -8.32 2.48
C GLY A 193 2.25 -7.31 1.63
N ARG A 194 2.45 -7.39 0.31
CA ARG A 194 1.60 -6.72 -0.66
C ARG A 194 1.25 -7.65 -1.80
N LEU A 195 -0.03 -7.79 -2.13
CA LEU A 195 -0.47 -8.48 -3.35
C LEU A 195 -1.12 -7.46 -4.29
N LEU A 196 -0.59 -7.33 -5.51
CA LEU A 196 -1.17 -6.47 -6.55
C LEU A 196 -2.02 -7.30 -7.52
N ASP A 197 -3.20 -6.77 -7.88
CA ASP A 197 -4.07 -7.33 -8.91
C ASP A 197 -3.97 -6.51 -10.20
N ALA A 198 -3.40 -7.11 -11.24
CA ALA A 198 -3.10 -6.43 -12.50
C ALA A 198 -4.29 -6.32 -13.47
N ARG A 199 -5.48 -6.80 -13.09
CA ARG A 199 -6.69 -6.72 -13.94
C ARG A 199 -7.19 -5.28 -14.04
N ALA A 200 -8.06 -5.04 -15.02
CA ALA A 200 -8.83 -3.80 -15.09
C ALA A 200 -9.65 -3.58 -13.80
N GLY A 201 -9.79 -2.33 -13.38
CA GLY A 201 -10.37 -1.99 -12.08
C GLY A 201 -11.79 -2.50 -11.91
N GLU A 202 -12.62 -2.49 -12.95
CA GLU A 202 -13.98 -3.02 -12.96
C GLU A 202 -14.03 -4.54 -12.70
N ARG A 203 -13.01 -5.29 -13.14
CA ARG A 203 -12.90 -6.74 -12.85
C ARG A 203 -12.48 -6.98 -11.40
N TYR A 204 -11.52 -6.21 -10.91
CA TYR A 204 -11.10 -6.25 -9.51
C TYR A 204 -12.29 -5.93 -8.57
N ARG A 205 -13.06 -4.87 -8.87
CA ARG A 205 -14.23 -4.48 -8.08
C ARG A 205 -15.39 -5.46 -8.18
N GLY A 206 -15.34 -6.42 -9.10
CA GLY A 206 -16.41 -7.39 -9.32
C GLY A 206 -17.63 -6.82 -10.05
N GLU A 207 -17.48 -5.70 -10.76
CA GLU A 207 -18.54 -5.08 -11.56
C GLU A 207 -18.75 -5.83 -12.87
N VAL A 208 -17.67 -6.37 -13.43
CA VAL A 208 -17.65 -7.13 -14.68
C VAL A 208 -16.78 -8.36 -14.50
N GLU A 209 -17.33 -9.56 -14.64
CA GLU A 209 -16.54 -10.80 -14.73
C GLU A 209 -17.03 -11.65 -15.91
N PRO A 210 -16.35 -11.59 -17.06
CA PRO A 210 -16.80 -12.26 -18.26
C PRO A 210 -16.26 -13.70 -18.42
N VAL A 211 -15.30 -14.13 -17.58
CA VAL A 211 -14.55 -15.38 -17.80
C VAL A 211 -14.60 -16.32 -16.60
N ASP A 212 -14.39 -15.79 -15.39
CA ASP A 212 -14.25 -16.57 -14.16
C ASP A 212 -15.59 -16.80 -13.44
N PRO A 213 -15.77 -17.90 -12.69
CA PRO A 213 -17.05 -18.26 -12.07
C PRO A 213 -17.52 -17.31 -10.96
N ARG A 214 -16.62 -16.49 -10.42
CA ARG A 214 -16.91 -15.51 -9.37
C ARG A 214 -16.26 -14.17 -9.69
N ALA A 215 -17.03 -13.09 -9.56
CA ALA A 215 -16.55 -11.71 -9.71
C ALA A 215 -15.94 -11.20 -8.40
N GLY A 216 -14.96 -10.29 -8.49
CA GLY A 216 -14.27 -9.71 -7.33
C GLY A 216 -12.76 -9.92 -7.37
N HIS A 217 -12.12 -9.84 -6.21
CA HIS A 217 -10.69 -9.99 -6.01
C HIS A 217 -10.34 -10.78 -4.74
N ILE A 218 -9.05 -11.12 -4.61
CA ILE A 218 -8.49 -11.82 -3.45
C ILE A 218 -8.49 -10.85 -2.27
N PRO A 219 -9.12 -11.18 -1.12
CA PRO A 219 -9.13 -10.27 0.02
C PRO A 219 -7.72 -9.86 0.48
N GLY A 220 -7.50 -8.56 0.62
CA GLY A 220 -6.23 -7.91 0.92
C GLY A 220 -5.43 -7.50 -0.32
N ALA A 221 -5.77 -7.99 -1.52
CA ALA A 221 -5.11 -7.58 -2.76
C ALA A 221 -5.46 -6.13 -3.10
N VAL A 222 -4.54 -5.43 -3.75
CA VAL A 222 -4.72 -4.03 -4.17
C VAL A 222 -4.75 -3.93 -5.67
N SER A 223 -5.77 -3.24 -6.19
CA SER A 223 -5.91 -2.97 -7.62
C SER A 223 -4.70 -2.20 -8.15
N ALA A 224 -4.02 -2.77 -9.16
CA ALA A 224 -2.91 -2.16 -9.87
C ALA A 224 -3.05 -2.43 -11.37
N PRO A 225 -4.02 -1.83 -12.08
CA PRO A 225 -4.31 -2.17 -13.46
C PRO A 225 -3.09 -2.01 -14.38
N THR A 226 -2.76 -3.07 -15.12
CA THR A 226 -1.52 -3.11 -15.91
C THR A 226 -1.41 -2.02 -16.97
N ALA A 227 -2.54 -1.48 -17.44
CA ALA A 227 -2.60 -0.42 -18.44
C ALA A 227 -1.99 0.90 -17.93
N GLU A 228 -2.00 1.12 -16.62
CA GLU A 228 -1.43 2.32 -15.99
C GLU A 228 0.10 2.27 -15.88
N ASN A 229 0.72 1.14 -16.24
CA ASN A 229 2.17 1.05 -16.37
C ASN A 229 2.68 1.59 -17.72
N LEU A 230 1.77 1.98 -18.63
CA LEU A 230 2.11 2.38 -19.99
C LEU A 230 1.94 3.89 -20.19
N GLY A 231 2.85 4.48 -20.96
CA GLY A 231 2.71 5.82 -21.52
C GLY A 231 1.71 5.86 -22.69
N ALA A 232 1.40 7.07 -23.15
CA ALA A 232 0.47 7.28 -24.28
C ALA A 232 0.98 6.69 -25.61
N ASP A 233 2.28 6.43 -25.72
CA ASP A 233 2.93 5.78 -26.86
C ASP A 233 2.97 4.24 -26.76
N GLY A 234 2.35 3.67 -25.72
CA GLY A 234 2.26 2.23 -25.48
C GLY A 234 3.52 1.62 -24.89
N ARG A 235 4.53 2.43 -24.55
CA ARG A 235 5.76 1.99 -23.88
C ARG A 235 5.57 1.91 -22.38
N LEU A 236 6.39 1.11 -21.70
CA LEU A 236 6.44 1.16 -20.24
C LEU A 236 6.85 2.56 -19.77
N LEU A 237 6.22 3.01 -18.67
CA LEU A 237 6.63 4.24 -18.01
C LEU A 237 8.10 4.14 -17.56
N PRO A 238 8.81 5.28 -17.46
CA PRO A 238 10.16 5.32 -16.90
C PRO A 238 10.24 4.67 -15.51
N ALA A 239 11.40 4.09 -15.18
CA ALA A 239 11.60 3.32 -13.95
C ALA A 239 11.27 4.09 -12.67
N ASP A 240 11.59 5.39 -12.61
CA ASP A 240 11.27 6.28 -11.49
C ASP A 240 9.76 6.55 -11.36
N ALA A 241 9.06 6.72 -12.49
CA ALA A 241 7.61 6.86 -12.51
C ALA A 241 6.90 5.57 -12.07
N LEU A 242 7.38 4.41 -12.53
CA LEU A 242 6.88 3.11 -12.07
C LEU A 242 7.14 2.91 -10.57
N ALA A 243 8.35 3.23 -10.09
CA ALA A 243 8.69 3.13 -8.67
C ALA A 243 7.80 4.02 -7.81
N ALA A 244 7.54 5.26 -8.24
CA ALA A 244 6.61 6.18 -7.56
C ALA A 244 5.17 5.66 -7.55
N ARG A 245 4.68 5.12 -8.67
CA ARG A 245 3.36 4.47 -8.78
C ARG A 245 3.23 3.32 -7.78
N PHE A 246 4.18 2.39 -7.80
CA PHE A 246 4.13 1.21 -6.92
C PHE A 246 4.27 1.58 -5.44
N ALA A 247 5.08 2.58 -5.10
CA ALA A 247 5.19 3.09 -3.74
C ALA A 247 3.85 3.70 -3.26
N ALA A 248 3.13 4.43 -4.12
CA ALA A 248 1.79 4.95 -3.81
C ALA A 248 0.76 3.83 -3.58
N LEU A 249 0.95 2.69 -4.24
CA LEU A 249 0.18 1.46 -4.02
C LEU A 249 0.70 0.65 -2.82
N GLY A 250 1.60 1.17 -1.99
CA GLY A 250 2.06 0.55 -0.75
C GLY A 250 3.14 -0.51 -0.93
N VAL A 251 3.75 -0.64 -2.12
CA VAL A 251 4.97 -1.45 -2.30
C VAL A 251 6.13 -0.79 -1.58
N ARG A 252 6.91 -1.57 -0.84
CA ARG A 252 8.09 -1.09 -0.11
C ARG A 252 9.26 -2.06 -0.29
N PRO A 253 10.52 -1.59 -0.28
CA PRO A 253 11.69 -2.48 -0.43
C PRO A 253 11.82 -3.55 0.66
N ASP A 254 11.29 -3.29 1.86
CA ASP A 254 11.37 -4.16 3.04
C ASP A 254 10.18 -5.14 3.16
N VAL A 255 9.26 -5.13 2.20
CA VAL A 255 8.03 -5.94 2.24
C VAL A 255 7.92 -6.81 0.99
N PRO A 256 7.67 -8.13 1.13
CA PRO A 256 7.42 -8.99 -0.02
C PRO A 256 6.25 -8.48 -0.86
N VAL A 257 6.49 -8.30 -2.17
CA VAL A 257 5.47 -7.91 -3.14
C VAL A 257 5.15 -9.09 -4.05
N GLY A 258 3.87 -9.40 -4.14
CA GLY A 258 3.28 -10.39 -5.01
C GLY A 258 2.44 -9.75 -6.12
N VAL A 259 2.30 -10.46 -7.23
CA VAL A 259 1.41 -10.09 -8.34
C VAL A 259 0.48 -11.24 -8.72
N SER A 260 -0.75 -10.87 -9.06
CA SER A 260 -1.77 -11.75 -9.60
C SER A 260 -2.58 -11.00 -10.67
N CYS A 261 -3.35 -11.73 -11.47
CA CYS A 261 -4.31 -11.11 -12.38
C CYS A 261 -5.51 -12.03 -12.63
N GLY A 262 -6.00 -12.13 -13.86
CA GLY A 262 -7.00 -13.15 -14.25
C GLY A 262 -6.42 -14.57 -14.27
N SER A 263 -5.30 -14.77 -14.96
CA SER A 263 -4.77 -16.12 -15.20
C SER A 263 -3.25 -16.12 -15.46
N GLY A 264 -2.50 -15.23 -14.81
CA GLY A 264 -1.04 -15.22 -14.87
C GLY A 264 -0.39 -14.59 -16.12
N VAL A 265 -1.17 -14.04 -17.06
CA VAL A 265 -0.63 -13.35 -18.27
C VAL A 265 -0.28 -11.90 -17.93
N THR A 266 -1.26 -11.06 -17.61
CA THR A 266 -0.98 -9.65 -17.24
C THR A 266 -0.25 -9.50 -15.91
N ALA A 267 -0.27 -10.52 -15.04
CA ALA A 267 0.58 -10.57 -13.86
C ALA A 267 2.07 -10.63 -14.23
N ALA A 268 2.42 -11.25 -15.36
CA ALA A 268 3.79 -11.26 -15.86
C ALA A 268 4.22 -9.86 -16.34
N HIS A 269 3.29 -9.08 -16.90
CA HIS A 269 3.54 -7.68 -17.24
C HIS A 269 3.70 -6.82 -15.99
N GLU A 270 2.86 -7.00 -14.96
CA GLU A 270 3.03 -6.32 -13.67
C GLU A 270 4.39 -6.67 -13.03
N ALA A 271 4.81 -7.94 -13.14
CA ALA A 271 6.12 -8.38 -12.67
C ALA A 271 7.27 -7.71 -13.45
N LEU A 272 7.15 -7.59 -14.77
CA LEU A 272 8.11 -6.86 -15.61
C LEU A 272 8.22 -5.38 -15.18
N ALA A 273 7.08 -4.71 -14.99
CA ALA A 273 7.04 -3.31 -14.56
C ALA A 273 7.66 -3.11 -13.17
N LEU A 274 7.36 -3.97 -12.21
CA LEU A 274 7.99 -3.98 -10.88
C LEU A 274 9.50 -4.22 -10.96
N THR A 275 9.93 -5.13 -11.83
CA THR A 275 11.36 -5.43 -12.05
C THR A 275 12.10 -4.21 -12.62
N VAL A 276 11.52 -3.54 -13.61
CA VAL A 276 12.06 -2.28 -14.17
C VAL A 276 12.10 -1.18 -13.10
N ALA A 277 11.12 -1.15 -12.18
CA ALA A 277 11.10 -0.24 -11.05
C ALA A 277 12.07 -0.61 -9.91
N GLY A 278 12.83 -1.71 -10.03
CA GLY A 278 13.83 -2.14 -9.06
C GLY A 278 13.31 -3.06 -7.94
N TYR A 279 12.13 -3.66 -8.10
CA TYR A 279 11.57 -4.64 -7.16
C TYR A 279 11.73 -6.07 -7.66
N ALA A 280 11.71 -7.05 -6.76
CA ALA A 280 11.74 -8.48 -7.08
C ALA A 280 10.39 -9.13 -6.75
N PRO A 281 9.41 -9.10 -7.67
CA PRO A 281 8.06 -9.58 -7.39
C PRO A 281 7.94 -11.11 -7.44
N VAL A 282 7.05 -11.62 -6.58
CA VAL A 282 6.61 -13.02 -6.58
C VAL A 282 5.32 -13.16 -7.39
N LEU A 283 5.25 -14.11 -8.32
CA LEU A 283 4.05 -14.28 -9.16
C LEU A 283 3.17 -15.41 -8.63
N PHE A 284 1.85 -15.20 -8.57
CA PHE A 284 0.85 -16.27 -8.36
C PHE A 284 0.30 -16.72 -9.74
N PRO A 285 0.77 -17.85 -10.31
CA PRO A 285 0.44 -18.21 -11.70
C PRO A 285 -1.04 -18.50 -11.91
N GLY A 286 -1.65 -19.22 -10.96
CA GLY A 286 -3.07 -19.58 -11.00
C GLY A 286 -3.98 -18.34 -10.96
N SER A 287 -3.54 -17.29 -10.27
CA SER A 287 -4.20 -15.97 -10.27
C SER A 287 -5.69 -16.05 -9.88
N TRP A 288 -6.52 -15.07 -10.26
CA TRP A 288 -7.95 -15.06 -9.97
C TRP A 288 -8.67 -16.31 -10.49
N SER A 289 -8.23 -16.89 -11.59
CA SER A 289 -8.86 -18.07 -12.16
C SER A 289 -8.76 -19.28 -11.26
N ALA A 290 -7.57 -19.57 -10.72
CA ALA A 290 -7.41 -20.59 -9.69
C ALA A 290 -8.24 -20.27 -8.44
N TRP A 291 -8.12 -19.03 -7.94
CA TRP A 291 -8.78 -18.60 -6.71
C TRP A 291 -10.30 -18.72 -6.79
N SER A 292 -10.90 -18.19 -7.86
CA SER A 292 -12.34 -18.15 -8.08
C SER A 292 -12.94 -19.54 -8.31
N ASN A 293 -12.16 -20.53 -8.76
CA ASN A 293 -12.62 -21.91 -8.90
C ASN A 293 -12.60 -22.72 -7.59
N ASP A 294 -12.03 -22.19 -6.51
CA ASP A 294 -12.07 -22.82 -5.18
C ASP A 294 -13.17 -22.19 -4.30
N PRO A 295 -14.35 -22.83 -4.15
CA PRO A 295 -15.48 -22.24 -3.44
C PRO A 295 -15.22 -21.98 -1.94
N ALA A 296 -14.20 -22.60 -1.34
CA ALA A 296 -13.85 -22.37 0.06
C ALA A 296 -13.09 -21.04 0.27
N ARG A 297 -12.51 -20.47 -0.80
CA ARG A 297 -11.75 -19.22 -0.72
C ARG A 297 -12.67 -18.00 -0.68
N PRO A 298 -12.39 -17.02 0.21
CA PRO A 298 -13.18 -15.80 0.32
C PRO A 298 -12.97 -14.90 -0.90
N VAL A 299 -13.98 -14.10 -1.22
CA VAL A 299 -13.97 -13.16 -2.35
C VAL A 299 -14.37 -11.78 -1.83
N ALA A 300 -13.58 -10.78 -2.16
CA ALA A 300 -13.87 -9.38 -1.89
C ALA A 300 -14.42 -8.69 -3.16
N THR A 301 -15.27 -7.69 -3.00
CA THR A 301 -15.82 -6.87 -4.11
C THR A 301 -15.78 -5.39 -3.74
N GLY A 302 -15.90 -4.50 -4.72
CA GLY A 302 -15.71 -3.07 -4.51
C GLY A 302 -14.24 -2.63 -4.56
N PRO A 303 -13.96 -1.34 -4.36
CA PRO A 303 -12.61 -0.78 -4.55
C PRO A 303 -11.65 -1.10 -3.39
N GLU A 304 -12.18 -1.46 -2.23
CA GLU A 304 -11.34 -1.71 -1.05
C GLU A 304 -10.78 -3.12 -1.04
N PRO A 305 -9.51 -3.33 -0.64
CA PRO A 305 -8.86 -4.63 -0.62
C PRO A 305 -9.59 -5.72 0.17
N ASP A 306 -10.26 -5.36 1.26
CA ASP A 306 -10.97 -6.31 2.12
C ASP A 306 -12.42 -6.56 1.68
N GLY A 307 -12.86 -5.91 0.60
CA GLY A 307 -14.22 -6.00 0.09
C GLY A 307 -15.22 -5.08 0.79
N THR A 308 -14.75 -4.15 1.61
CA THR A 308 -15.61 -3.16 2.23
C THR A 308 -16.20 -2.23 1.15
N PRO A 309 -17.52 -1.91 1.19
CA PRO A 309 -18.13 -1.03 0.20
C PRO A 309 -17.40 0.31 0.09
N ALA A 310 -17.25 0.81 -1.14
CA ALA A 310 -16.76 2.16 -1.39
C ALA A 310 -17.57 3.17 -0.56
N GLY A 311 -16.90 3.91 0.31
CA GLY A 311 -17.57 4.90 1.16
C GLY A 311 -18.17 4.35 2.45
N ALA A 312 -17.74 3.18 2.93
CA ALA A 312 -17.89 2.86 4.35
C ALA A 312 -17.23 3.97 5.17
N THR A 313 -18.05 4.83 5.75
CA THR A 313 -17.58 5.93 6.58
C THR A 313 -16.90 5.33 7.80
N VAL A 314 -15.73 5.85 8.14
CA VAL A 314 -15.14 5.54 9.44
C VAL A 314 -16.19 5.93 10.50
N ALA A 315 -16.41 5.09 11.50
CA ALA A 315 -17.41 5.41 12.52
C ALA A 315 -17.05 6.76 13.15
N THR A 316 -18.03 7.65 13.25
CA THR A 316 -17.86 8.94 13.92
C THR A 316 -18.93 9.13 14.97
N ARG A 317 -18.56 9.88 16.01
CA ARG A 317 -19.50 10.32 17.04
C ARG A 317 -19.36 11.82 17.21
N THR A 318 -20.49 12.52 17.12
CA THR A 318 -20.52 13.98 17.19
C THR A 318 -21.25 14.43 18.43
N TRP A 319 -20.66 15.37 19.16
CA TRP A 319 -21.31 16.13 20.23
C TRP A 319 -21.38 17.58 19.79
N THR A 320 -22.59 18.09 19.68
CA THR A 320 -22.86 19.47 19.30
C THR A 320 -22.94 20.36 20.54
N GLU A 321 -22.55 21.61 20.33
CA GLU A 321 -22.77 22.72 21.24
C GLU A 321 -24.27 22.91 21.58
N PRO A 322 -24.61 23.48 22.76
CA PRO A 322 -25.99 23.76 23.14
C PRO A 322 -26.70 24.72 22.18
N ASP A 323 -28.00 24.47 21.97
CA ASP A 323 -28.85 25.32 21.15
C ASP A 323 -28.85 26.79 21.60
N GLY A 324 -28.77 27.71 20.64
CA GLY A 324 -28.76 29.16 20.91
C GLY A 324 -27.41 29.73 21.34
N ILE A 325 -26.35 28.92 21.43
CA ILE A 325 -24.98 29.39 21.68
C ILE A 325 -24.16 29.31 20.39
N ALA A 326 -23.47 30.40 20.03
CA ALA A 326 -22.61 30.40 18.86
C ALA A 326 -21.39 29.47 19.08
N PRO A 327 -21.10 28.55 18.14
CA PRO A 327 -19.99 27.62 18.29
C PRO A 327 -18.65 28.36 18.26
N ARG A 328 -17.73 27.91 19.13
CA ARG A 328 -16.40 28.51 19.32
C ARG A 328 -15.32 27.89 18.45
N GLY A 329 -15.58 26.72 17.88
CA GLY A 329 -14.66 25.96 17.03
C GLY A 329 -15.02 24.48 16.99
N THR A 330 -14.21 23.69 16.29
CA THR A 330 -14.39 22.24 16.14
C THR A 330 -13.15 21.49 16.60
N LEU A 331 -13.33 20.47 17.45
CA LEU A 331 -12.29 19.49 17.79
C LEU A 331 -12.58 18.18 17.06
N VAL A 332 -11.66 17.77 16.20
CA VAL A 332 -11.68 16.45 15.56
C VAL A 332 -10.77 15.52 16.35
N VAL A 333 -11.37 14.60 17.10
CA VAL A 333 -10.67 13.69 18.00
C VAL A 333 -10.33 12.40 17.26
N LEU A 334 -9.04 12.06 17.16
CA LEU A 334 -8.56 10.82 16.58
C LEU A 334 -8.26 9.84 17.71
N VAL A 335 -9.05 8.77 17.79
CA VAL A 335 -9.00 7.83 18.91
C VAL A 335 -7.70 7.01 18.93
N GLY A 336 -7.27 6.59 20.12
CA GLY A 336 -6.08 5.76 20.34
C GLY A 336 -6.23 4.32 19.85
N ARG A 337 -5.15 3.53 19.96
CA ARG A 337 -5.18 2.12 19.52
C ARG A 337 -6.20 1.33 20.31
N GLY A 338 -7.08 0.62 19.61
CA GLY A 338 -8.11 -0.22 20.24
C GLY A 338 -9.21 0.56 20.96
N GLU A 339 -9.27 1.88 20.80
CA GLU A 339 -10.34 2.73 21.32
C GLU A 339 -11.39 3.02 20.25
N THR A 340 -12.60 3.36 20.66
CA THR A 340 -13.68 3.81 19.77
C THR A 340 -14.18 5.20 20.16
N PRO A 341 -14.95 5.90 19.30
CA PRO A 341 -15.50 7.21 19.61
C PRO A 341 -16.30 7.26 20.93
N GLU A 342 -16.99 6.17 21.32
CA GLU A 342 -17.78 6.08 22.57
C GLU A 342 -16.95 6.37 23.82
N VAL A 343 -15.66 6.02 23.79
CA VAL A 343 -14.72 6.21 24.90
C VAL A 343 -14.63 7.69 25.29
N TYR A 344 -14.83 8.59 24.32
CA TYR A 344 -14.73 10.03 24.47
C TYR A 344 -16.03 10.71 24.91
N GLU A 345 -17.09 9.99 25.25
CA GLU A 345 -18.39 10.56 25.66
C GLU A 345 -18.29 11.63 26.75
N ARG A 346 -17.46 11.39 27.78
CA ARG A 346 -17.26 12.35 28.87
C ARG A 346 -16.52 13.61 28.40
N PHE A 347 -15.50 13.44 27.56
CA PHE A 347 -14.74 14.54 26.97
C PHE A 347 -15.64 15.36 26.04
N GLY A 348 -16.32 14.70 25.10
CA GLY A 348 -17.21 15.30 24.12
C GLY A 348 -18.29 16.16 24.76
N ARG A 349 -19.04 15.62 25.73
CA ARG A 349 -20.07 16.39 26.45
C ARG A 349 -19.54 17.60 27.20
N ARG A 350 -18.32 17.51 27.75
CA ARG A 350 -17.76 18.62 28.53
C ARG A 350 -17.37 19.77 27.62
N LEU A 351 -16.59 19.49 26.58
CA LEU A 351 -16.12 20.53 25.67
C LEU A 351 -17.27 21.07 24.82
N SER A 352 -18.28 20.25 24.51
CA SER A 352 -19.48 20.74 23.85
C SER A 352 -20.31 21.67 24.72
N ALA A 353 -20.39 21.44 26.04
CA ALA A 353 -20.99 22.40 26.97
C ALA A 353 -20.27 23.76 26.98
N ASP A 354 -18.97 23.79 26.70
CA ASP A 354 -18.17 25.01 26.50
C ASP A 354 -18.31 25.59 25.06
N ALA A 355 -19.31 25.15 24.31
CA ALA A 355 -19.66 25.57 22.95
C ALA A 355 -18.66 25.19 21.86
N TYR A 356 -17.91 24.09 22.03
CA TYR A 356 -17.13 23.49 20.95
C TYR A 356 -17.86 22.32 20.30
N ARG A 357 -17.79 22.21 18.97
CA ARG A 357 -18.25 21.01 18.29
C ARG A 357 -17.19 19.93 18.37
N ILE A 358 -17.57 18.72 18.78
CA ILE A 358 -16.62 17.61 18.92
C ILE A 358 -17.01 16.50 17.95
N VAL A 359 -16.06 16.05 17.13
CA VAL A 359 -16.22 14.93 16.21
C VAL A 359 -15.13 13.91 16.52
N ALA A 360 -15.47 12.81 17.19
CA ALA A 360 -14.55 11.70 17.39
C ALA A 360 -14.61 10.74 16.21
N VAL A 361 -13.43 10.37 15.70
CA VAL A 361 -13.21 9.59 14.48
C VAL A 361 -12.52 8.29 14.87
N ASP A 362 -13.17 7.17 14.54
CA ASP A 362 -12.72 5.84 14.94
C ASP A 362 -11.38 5.42 14.29
N GLU A 363 -10.77 4.36 14.82
CA GLU A 363 -9.68 3.63 14.17
C GLU A 363 -10.24 2.86 12.97
N GLY A 364 -9.70 3.15 11.78
CA GLY A 364 -10.16 2.51 10.56
C GLY A 364 -9.41 2.95 9.33
N ARG A 365 -9.48 2.12 8.27
CA ARG A 365 -8.75 2.32 7.01
C ARG A 365 -9.05 3.67 6.35
N HIS A 366 -10.27 4.18 6.53
CA HIS A 366 -10.76 5.46 5.97
C HIS A 366 -10.57 6.68 6.87
N ARG A 367 -9.85 6.54 8.00
CA ARG A 367 -9.64 7.65 8.94
C ARG A 367 -9.00 8.86 8.26
N ARG A 368 -8.07 8.65 7.32
CA ARG A 368 -7.36 9.75 6.64
C ARG A 368 -8.30 10.58 5.78
N GLU A 369 -9.14 9.94 4.98
CA GLU A 369 -10.11 10.57 4.08
C GLU A 369 -11.19 11.28 4.90
N ALA A 370 -11.68 10.64 5.97
CA ALA A 370 -12.66 11.24 6.87
C ALA A 370 -12.12 12.51 7.54
N VAL A 371 -10.86 12.49 8.03
CA VAL A 371 -10.22 13.66 8.62
C VAL A 371 -10.02 14.77 7.59
N ALA A 372 -9.54 14.43 6.38
CA ALA A 372 -9.39 15.42 5.31
C ALA A 372 -10.73 16.07 4.94
N ALA A 373 -11.81 15.30 4.86
CA ALA A 373 -13.16 15.80 4.61
C ALA A 373 -13.63 16.76 5.72
N LEU A 374 -13.45 16.40 6.99
CA LEU A 374 -13.79 17.26 8.13
C LEU A 374 -12.99 18.56 8.15
N LEU A 375 -11.70 18.53 7.81
CA LEU A 375 -10.87 19.73 7.75
C LEU A 375 -11.27 20.66 6.59
N ALA A 376 -11.71 20.08 5.47
CA ALA A 376 -12.18 20.82 4.30
C ALA A 376 -13.63 21.34 4.43
N ASP A 377 -14.44 20.79 5.34
CA ASP A 377 -15.85 21.13 5.49
C ASP A 377 -16.04 22.58 6.01
N ALA A 378 -16.41 23.47 5.09
CA ALA A 378 -16.69 24.88 5.38
C ALA A 378 -17.87 25.09 6.35
N SER A 379 -18.76 24.10 6.51
CA SER A 379 -19.89 24.17 7.46
C SER A 379 -19.47 23.96 8.91
N LEU A 380 -18.27 23.39 9.15
CA LEU A 380 -17.77 23.19 10.51
C LEU A 380 -17.15 24.48 11.07
N PRO A 381 -17.52 24.88 12.30
CA PRO A 381 -17.00 26.07 12.96
C PRO A 381 -15.46 26.06 13.07
N ALA A 382 -14.83 27.16 12.68
CA ALA A 382 -13.40 27.39 12.88
C ALA A 382 -13.13 28.02 14.27
N PRO A 383 -11.96 27.81 14.88
CA PRO A 383 -10.84 26.99 14.38
C PRO A 383 -11.15 25.48 14.44
N ARG A 384 -10.58 24.71 13.50
CA ARG A 384 -10.64 23.25 13.41
C ARG A 384 -9.34 22.66 13.92
N VAL A 385 -9.41 21.97 15.06
CA VAL A 385 -8.24 21.46 15.78
C VAL A 385 -8.26 19.95 15.77
N LEU A 386 -7.15 19.32 15.37
CA LEU A 386 -6.98 17.88 15.55
C LEU A 386 -6.56 17.59 16.99
N VAL A 387 -7.21 16.63 17.64
CA VAL A 387 -6.85 16.13 18.97
C VAL A 387 -6.55 14.65 18.82
N GLY A 388 -5.29 14.24 18.95
CA GLY A 388 -4.90 12.84 18.83
C GLY A 388 -4.40 12.25 20.14
N VAL A 389 -4.82 11.03 20.46
CA VAL A 389 -4.38 10.26 21.64
C VAL A 389 -3.68 8.99 21.19
N ASP A 390 -2.54 8.61 21.78
CA ASP A 390 -1.80 7.38 21.44
C ASP A 390 -1.52 7.29 19.91
N ALA A 391 -1.91 6.22 19.19
CA ALA A 391 -1.75 6.18 17.72
C ALA A 391 -2.59 7.23 16.98
N GLY A 392 -3.68 7.73 17.59
CA GLY A 392 -4.39 8.90 17.11
C GLY A 392 -3.52 10.16 17.10
N ALA A 393 -2.57 10.30 18.02
CA ALA A 393 -1.59 11.39 18.02
C ALA A 393 -0.64 11.30 16.81
N LEU A 394 -0.18 10.10 16.47
CA LEU A 394 0.62 9.85 15.25
C LEU A 394 -0.20 10.12 13.97
N ALA A 395 -1.47 9.74 13.96
CA ALA A 395 -2.38 10.02 12.86
C ALA A 395 -2.61 11.54 12.68
N ALA A 396 -2.72 12.30 13.78
CA ALA A 396 -2.89 13.76 13.73
C ALA A 396 -1.66 14.47 13.15
N VAL A 397 -0.46 14.04 13.56
CA VAL A 397 0.82 14.50 12.97
C VAL A 397 0.83 14.25 11.47
N THR A 398 0.47 13.03 11.05
CA THR A 398 0.52 12.61 9.64
C THR A 398 -0.50 13.33 8.78
N ALA A 399 -1.73 13.49 9.28
CA ALA A 399 -2.77 14.25 8.58
C ALA A 399 -2.32 15.70 8.35
N THR A 400 -1.70 16.32 9.35
CA THR A 400 -1.20 17.69 9.28
C THR A 400 -0.08 17.83 8.25
N THR A 401 0.95 16.98 8.31
CA THR A 401 2.08 17.03 7.37
C THR A 401 1.66 16.71 5.94
N THR A 402 0.71 15.78 5.77
CA THR A 402 0.16 15.40 4.46
C THR A 402 -0.61 16.55 3.85
N ALA A 403 -1.47 17.22 4.62
CA ALA A 403 -2.24 18.36 4.13
C ALA A 403 -1.32 19.51 3.68
N ALA A 404 -0.26 19.79 4.46
CA ALA A 404 0.75 20.77 4.10
C ALA A 404 1.48 20.41 2.80
N ALA A 405 1.93 19.16 2.64
CA ALA A 405 2.63 18.70 1.44
C ALA A 405 1.73 18.72 0.18
N ALA A 406 0.44 18.43 0.35
CA ALA A 406 -0.54 18.42 -0.73
C ALA A 406 -1.14 19.81 -1.06
N GLY A 407 -0.87 20.83 -0.24
CA GLY A 407 -1.50 22.15 -0.38
C GLY A 407 -3.02 22.14 -0.13
N THR A 408 -3.52 21.17 0.62
CA THR A 408 -4.95 21.04 0.95
C THR A 408 -5.28 21.70 2.30
N PRO A 409 -6.56 21.98 2.61
CA PRO A 409 -6.96 22.48 3.92
C PRO A 409 -6.42 21.60 5.06
N GLY A 410 -5.64 22.19 5.96
CA GLY A 410 -5.09 21.56 7.16
C GLY A 410 -5.77 22.07 8.44
N PRO A 411 -5.41 21.54 9.62
CA PRO A 411 -5.95 22.04 10.88
C PRO A 411 -5.37 23.39 11.26
N ASP A 412 -6.14 24.16 12.03
CA ASP A 412 -5.71 25.44 12.60
C ASP A 412 -4.74 25.26 13.78
N ALA A 413 -4.81 24.11 14.46
CA ALA A 413 -3.91 23.70 15.54
C ALA A 413 -3.98 22.19 15.77
N VAL A 414 -3.01 21.65 16.52
CA VAL A 414 -2.96 20.23 16.90
C VAL A 414 -2.78 20.08 18.40
N VAL A 415 -3.50 19.15 19.01
CA VAL A 415 -3.33 18.71 20.40
C VAL A 415 -2.89 17.25 20.38
N LEU A 416 -1.74 16.97 20.99
CA LEU A 416 -1.17 15.63 21.02
C LEU A 416 -1.12 15.11 22.45
N VAL A 417 -1.67 13.91 22.65
CA VAL A 417 -1.82 13.29 23.97
C VAL A 417 -1.18 11.90 23.95
N GLY A 418 -0.34 11.59 24.95
CA GLY A 418 0.26 10.26 25.08
C GLY A 418 0.98 9.79 23.81
N LEU A 419 1.73 10.68 23.13
CA LEU A 419 2.38 10.36 21.85
C LEU A 419 3.34 9.17 22.06
N PRO A 420 3.19 8.06 21.32
CA PRO A 420 4.06 6.90 21.49
C PRO A 420 5.52 7.23 21.18
N GLY A 421 6.41 6.85 22.09
CA GLY A 421 7.86 6.90 21.91
C GLY A 421 8.38 5.80 20.97
N ALA A 422 9.68 5.82 20.67
CA ALA A 422 10.33 4.84 19.80
C ALA A 422 10.63 3.48 20.49
N ALA A 423 9.97 3.19 21.63
CA ALA A 423 10.16 1.93 22.33
C ALA A 423 9.56 0.77 21.55
N GLU A 424 10.28 -0.36 21.49
CA GLU A 424 9.84 -1.59 20.83
C GLU A 424 8.48 -2.04 21.40
N PRO A 425 7.49 -2.39 20.55
CA PRO A 425 6.22 -2.96 21.02
C PRO A 425 6.49 -4.19 21.91
N GLY A 426 5.99 -4.15 23.15
CA GLY A 426 6.21 -5.23 24.13
C GLY A 426 7.46 -5.11 25.01
N SER A 427 8.26 -4.04 24.87
CA SER A 427 9.42 -3.77 25.74
C SER A 427 9.08 -3.09 27.08
N GLY A 428 7.80 -2.79 27.33
CA GLY A 428 7.34 -2.23 28.59
C GLY A 428 7.25 -3.30 29.72
N PRO A 429 7.29 -2.90 31.00
CA PRO A 429 7.29 -3.80 32.16
C PRO A 429 5.97 -4.57 32.41
N TRP A 430 5.08 -4.64 31.42
CA TRP A 430 3.69 -5.08 31.54
C TRP A 430 3.54 -6.51 31.01
N GLY A 431 2.83 -7.38 31.73
CA GLY A 431 2.74 -8.83 31.50
C GLY A 431 2.03 -9.29 30.23
N GLY A 432 1.95 -8.43 29.20
CA GLY A 432 1.43 -8.75 27.88
C GLY A 432 -0.08 -8.97 27.81
N SER A 433 -0.84 -8.65 28.87
CA SER A 433 -2.30 -8.77 28.88
C SER A 433 -3.01 -7.43 28.64
N TRP A 434 -4.21 -7.46 28.06
CA TRP A 434 -5.04 -6.27 27.85
C TRP A 434 -5.36 -5.55 29.17
N SER A 435 -5.52 -6.30 30.26
CA SER A 435 -5.76 -5.74 31.59
C SER A 435 -4.58 -4.93 32.12
N ASP A 436 -3.34 -5.36 31.83
CA ASP A 436 -2.15 -4.59 32.20
C ASP A 436 -2.04 -3.31 31.37
N GLU A 437 -2.36 -3.37 30.08
CA GLU A 437 -2.39 -2.20 29.21
C GLU A 437 -3.46 -1.18 29.66
N VAL A 438 -4.68 -1.63 29.97
CA VAL A 438 -5.75 -0.75 30.49
C VAL A 438 -5.34 -0.10 31.81
N ALA A 439 -4.61 -0.82 32.67
CA ALA A 439 -4.10 -0.27 33.93
C ALA A 439 -3.04 0.82 33.70
N ALA A 440 -2.18 0.64 32.68
CA ALA A 440 -1.16 1.60 32.28
C ALA A 440 -1.73 2.80 31.50
N ARG A 441 -2.88 2.65 30.82
CA ARG A 441 -3.53 3.74 30.08
C ARG A 441 -4.21 4.77 30.99
N THR A 442 -4.82 4.32 32.08
CA THR A 442 -5.66 5.19 32.94
C THR A 442 -5.84 4.65 34.35
N ALA A 443 -5.90 5.54 35.35
CA ALA A 443 -6.25 5.21 36.72
C ALA A 443 -7.75 5.42 37.01
N CYS A 444 -8.50 6.02 36.07
CA CYS A 444 -9.90 6.34 36.27
C CYS A 444 -10.80 5.08 36.23
N PRO A 445 -11.45 4.69 37.34
CA PRO A 445 -12.25 3.46 37.39
C PRO A 445 -13.45 3.46 36.43
N ASN A 446 -14.01 4.65 36.16
CA ASN A 446 -15.12 4.78 35.21
C ASN A 446 -14.66 4.58 33.77
N HIS A 447 -13.46 5.06 33.42
CA HIS A 447 -12.95 4.91 32.07
C HIS A 447 -12.42 3.48 31.82
N ARG A 448 -11.79 2.84 32.81
CA ARG A 448 -11.47 1.39 32.76
C ARG A 448 -12.71 0.54 32.45
N LYS A 449 -13.85 0.82 33.10
CA LYS A 449 -15.12 0.13 32.81
C LYS A 449 -15.62 0.33 31.37
N VAL A 450 -15.36 1.48 30.77
CA VAL A 450 -15.72 1.78 29.37
C VAL A 450 -14.82 0.99 28.43
N LEU A 451 -13.50 0.99 28.66
CA LEU A 451 -12.52 0.19 27.91
C LEU A 451 -12.81 -1.32 28.02
N ASP A 452 -13.11 -1.83 29.22
CA ASP A 452 -13.48 -3.24 29.43
C ASP A 452 -14.80 -3.61 28.76
N ARG A 453 -15.78 -2.69 28.72
CA ARG A 453 -17.06 -2.93 28.04
C ARG A 453 -16.86 -2.98 26.53
N ALA A 454 -16.06 -2.07 25.99
CA ALA A 454 -15.69 -2.09 24.58
C ALA A 454 -15.01 -3.43 24.24
N ALA A 455 -14.00 -3.83 25.00
CA ALA A 455 -13.28 -5.10 24.83
C ALA A 455 -14.20 -6.35 24.79
N ARG A 456 -15.24 -6.40 25.64
CA ARG A 456 -16.20 -7.52 25.71
C ARG A 456 -17.19 -7.60 24.54
N SER A 457 -17.41 -6.52 23.80
CA SER A 457 -18.28 -6.49 22.61
C SER A 457 -17.59 -6.95 21.32
N GLY A 458 -16.40 -7.56 21.41
CA GLY A 458 -15.58 -7.92 20.24
C GLY A 458 -14.82 -6.72 19.64
N ILE A 459 -14.82 -5.58 20.33
CA ILE A 459 -14.09 -4.38 19.93
C ILE A 459 -12.65 -4.53 20.43
N GLY A 460 -11.68 -4.61 19.52
CA GLY A 460 -10.25 -4.43 19.82
C GLY A 460 -9.52 -5.59 20.51
N ALA A 461 -10.09 -6.80 20.63
CA ALA A 461 -9.43 -7.94 21.29
C ALA A 461 -8.23 -8.54 20.52
N SER A 462 -7.77 -7.96 19.41
CA SER A 462 -6.60 -8.42 18.65
C SER A 462 -5.40 -7.46 18.67
N VAL A 463 -5.36 -6.46 19.56
CA VAL A 463 -4.26 -5.46 19.58
C VAL A 463 -3.00 -5.95 20.32
N LEU A 464 -3.01 -7.17 20.87
CA LEU A 464 -1.78 -7.82 21.33
C LEU A 464 -1.16 -8.64 20.18
N GLY A 465 -0.52 -7.96 19.24
CA GLY A 465 0.47 -8.61 18.36
C GLY A 465 0.69 -8.03 16.97
N SER A 466 -0.26 -7.33 16.36
CA SER A 466 -0.13 -7.01 14.93
C SER A 466 -0.91 -5.76 14.53
N SER A 467 -0.24 -4.59 14.59
CA SER A 467 -0.46 -3.39 13.74
C SER A 467 0.07 -2.10 14.37
N ALA A 468 0.41 -2.10 15.66
CA ALA A 468 0.74 -0.87 16.38
C ALA A 468 2.12 -0.24 16.08
N THR A 469 2.90 -0.77 15.13
CA THR A 469 4.24 -0.21 14.80
C THR A 469 4.55 -0.15 13.29
N THR A 470 3.67 -0.63 12.41
CA THR A 470 3.92 -0.58 10.95
C THR A 470 3.39 0.70 10.30
N VAL A 471 2.61 1.50 11.02
CA VAL A 471 2.09 2.79 10.54
C VAL A 471 2.72 3.90 11.38
N LEU A 472 3.78 4.50 10.83
CA LEU A 472 4.52 5.67 11.33
C LEU A 472 5.49 5.36 12.49
N SER A 473 6.76 5.13 12.17
CA SER A 473 7.79 5.29 13.20
C SER A 473 7.77 6.75 13.69
N PRO A 474 7.89 7.01 15.00
CA PRO A 474 8.02 8.37 15.54
C PRO A 474 9.13 9.18 14.85
N ALA A 475 10.17 8.49 14.35
CA ALA A 475 11.26 9.06 13.57
C ALA A 475 10.85 9.58 12.17
N ARG A 476 9.86 8.96 11.50
CA ARG A 476 9.32 9.45 10.22
C ARG A 476 8.33 10.60 10.41
N ALA A 477 7.52 10.54 11.48
CA ALA A 477 6.52 11.56 11.82
C ALA A 477 7.15 12.88 12.32
N ALA A 478 8.27 12.82 13.05
CA ALA A 478 8.96 13.97 13.63
C ALA A 478 10.12 14.53 12.77
N ARG A 479 10.00 14.50 11.43
CA ARG A 479 11.04 15.02 10.54
C ARG A 479 11.14 16.55 10.52
N ALA A 480 10.09 17.26 10.92
CA ALA A 480 10.03 18.72 11.01
C ALA A 480 8.89 19.20 11.92
N ALA A 481 8.88 20.49 12.27
CA ALA A 481 7.77 21.12 13.00
C ALA A 481 6.50 21.16 12.15
N LEU A 482 5.33 21.04 12.78
CA LEU A 482 4.04 20.95 12.08
C LEU A 482 3.59 22.27 11.40
N GLY A 483 4.24 23.40 11.69
CA GLY A 483 3.90 24.70 11.10
C GLY A 483 2.58 25.32 11.62
N VAL A 484 1.89 24.64 12.53
CA VAL A 484 0.67 25.09 13.22
C VAL A 484 0.90 25.10 14.73
N PRO A 485 0.12 25.86 15.53
CA PRO A 485 0.20 25.79 16.99
C PRO A 485 -0.02 24.36 17.49
N VAL A 486 0.87 23.89 18.38
CA VAL A 486 0.80 22.55 18.97
C VAL A 486 0.77 22.65 20.51
N LEU A 487 -0.22 22.00 21.12
CA LEU A 487 -0.28 21.71 22.56
C LEU A 487 0.02 20.23 22.77
N ALA A 488 0.95 19.92 23.66
CA ALA A 488 1.19 18.55 24.12
C ALA A 488 0.69 18.38 25.56
N LEU A 489 -0.09 17.33 25.79
CA LEU A 489 -0.59 16.93 27.12
C LEU A 489 -0.09 15.52 27.39
N HIS A 490 0.60 15.31 28.51
CA HIS A 490 1.26 14.02 28.74
C HIS A 490 1.29 13.66 30.23
N GLY A 491 1.17 12.38 30.54
CA GLY A 491 1.24 11.89 31.91
C GLY A 491 2.67 11.87 32.42
N ALA A 492 2.94 12.44 33.60
CA ALA A 492 4.27 12.35 34.21
C ALA A 492 4.63 10.91 34.62
N ALA A 493 3.61 10.08 34.89
CA ALA A 493 3.73 8.66 35.24
C ALA A 493 3.36 7.73 34.08
N ASP A 494 3.36 8.23 32.83
CA ASP A 494 3.14 7.42 31.64
C ASP A 494 4.30 6.42 31.46
N ALA A 495 3.98 5.13 31.57
CA ALA A 495 4.93 4.05 31.38
C ALA A 495 4.71 3.27 30.08
N ILE A 496 3.75 3.69 29.25
CA ILE A 496 3.61 3.27 27.84
C ILE A 496 4.52 4.14 26.98
N SER A 497 4.53 5.44 27.22
CA SER A 497 5.42 6.40 26.59
C SER A 497 6.09 7.25 27.68
N PRO A 498 7.28 6.88 28.17
CA PRO A 498 7.94 7.65 29.22
C PRO A 498 8.11 9.12 28.83
N ALA A 499 7.74 10.03 29.74
CA ALA A 499 7.78 11.47 29.48
C ALA A 499 9.18 11.97 29.06
N VAL A 500 10.24 11.33 29.57
CA VAL A 500 11.64 11.61 29.18
C VAL A 500 11.89 11.43 27.68
N ASP A 501 11.17 10.51 27.04
CA ASP A 501 11.29 10.20 25.62
C ASP A 501 10.27 10.97 24.77
N ALA A 502 9.05 11.17 25.30
CA ALA A 502 7.97 11.85 24.61
C ALA A 502 8.19 13.38 24.51
N VAL A 503 8.68 14.03 25.57
CA VAL A 503 8.88 15.49 25.59
C VAL A 503 9.81 15.99 24.47
N PRO A 504 10.97 15.36 24.21
CA PRO A 504 11.80 15.71 23.05
C PRO A 504 11.08 15.58 21.70
N LEU A 505 10.19 14.59 21.54
CA LEU A 505 9.39 14.42 20.32
C LEU A 505 8.39 15.57 20.15
N TYR A 506 7.67 15.95 21.20
CA TYR A 506 6.75 17.08 21.15
C TYR A 506 7.45 18.39 20.76
N ARG A 507 8.63 18.66 21.34
CA ARG A 507 9.42 19.85 21.00
C ARG A 507 9.84 19.86 19.54
N ARG A 508 10.26 18.72 18.99
CA ARG A 508 10.60 18.59 17.55
C ARG A 508 9.40 18.86 16.64
N LEU A 509 8.20 18.48 17.06
CA LEU A 509 6.96 18.74 16.34
C LEU A 509 6.49 20.20 16.43
N GLY A 510 7.19 21.04 17.18
CA GLY A 510 6.85 22.46 17.34
C GLY A 510 5.85 22.74 18.47
N ALA A 511 5.72 21.84 19.44
CA ALA A 511 4.94 22.10 20.66
C ALA A 511 5.52 23.29 21.42
N GLY A 512 4.84 24.44 21.31
CA GLY A 512 5.15 25.65 22.07
C GLY A 512 4.78 25.52 23.55
N GLU A 513 3.90 24.56 23.87
CA GLU A 513 3.47 24.24 25.22
C GLU A 513 3.41 22.71 25.40
N VAL A 514 4.13 22.21 26.40
CA VAL A 514 4.12 20.81 26.83
C VAL A 514 3.73 20.78 28.29
N VAL A 515 2.57 20.21 28.59
CA VAL A 515 2.01 20.12 29.95
C VAL A 515 2.13 18.69 30.43
N LEU A 516 2.92 18.50 31.49
CA LEU A 516 2.99 17.24 32.22
C LEU A 516 1.93 17.24 33.32
N VAL A 517 1.10 16.20 33.32
CA VAL A 517 0.10 15.97 34.35
C VAL A 517 0.74 15.10 35.42
N GLU A 518 0.98 15.69 36.59
CA GLU A 518 1.50 14.96 37.75
C GLU A 518 0.61 13.77 38.10
N ASP A 519 1.23 12.62 38.36
CA ASP A 519 0.59 11.31 38.56
C ASP A 519 -0.29 10.83 37.39
N GLY A 520 -0.36 11.58 36.28
CA GLY A 520 -1.14 11.22 35.10
C GLY A 520 -0.51 10.06 34.34
N LEU A 521 -1.35 9.19 33.81
CA LEU A 521 -0.97 8.06 32.97
C LEU A 521 -1.05 8.41 31.47
N HIS A 522 -1.07 7.40 30.58
CA HIS A 522 -0.97 7.60 29.13
C HIS A 522 -2.12 8.43 28.51
N ASP A 523 -3.37 8.10 28.81
CA ASP A 523 -4.54 8.85 28.34
C ASP A 523 -4.99 9.89 29.37
N VAL A 524 -4.23 10.99 29.48
CA VAL A 524 -4.56 12.08 30.40
C VAL A 524 -5.89 12.78 30.08
N LEU A 525 -6.44 12.65 28.86
CA LEU A 525 -7.78 13.19 28.56
C LEU A 525 -8.84 12.43 29.35
N ASN A 526 -8.64 11.13 29.54
CA ASN A 526 -9.60 10.27 30.23
C ASN A 526 -9.15 9.76 31.60
N ASP A 527 -8.03 10.24 32.11
CA ASP A 527 -7.52 9.88 33.43
C ASP A 527 -8.22 10.61 34.60
N VAL A 528 -7.78 10.38 35.84
CA VAL A 528 -8.31 11.01 37.05
C VAL A 528 -8.26 12.53 36.96
N ALA A 529 -7.18 13.08 36.40
CA ALA A 529 -6.96 14.52 36.21
C ALA A 529 -7.71 15.14 35.01
N HIS A 530 -8.61 14.41 34.34
CA HIS A 530 -9.35 14.86 33.14
C HIS A 530 -10.03 16.24 33.26
N ARG A 531 -10.36 16.73 34.47
CA ARG A 531 -10.87 18.10 34.69
C ARG A 531 -9.81 19.17 34.44
N THR A 532 -8.64 19.01 35.03
CA THR A 532 -7.50 19.92 34.86
C THR A 532 -7.03 19.93 33.41
N VAL A 533 -7.00 18.75 32.79
CA VAL A 533 -6.61 18.59 31.39
C VAL A 533 -7.61 19.28 30.46
N ALA A 534 -8.91 19.13 30.69
CA ALA A 534 -9.93 19.85 29.93
C ALA A 534 -9.80 21.37 30.09
N ALA A 535 -9.56 21.88 31.31
CA ALA A 535 -9.36 23.31 31.54
C ALA A 535 -8.13 23.85 30.80
N THR A 536 -7.03 23.10 30.81
CA THR A 536 -5.79 23.43 30.07
C THR A 536 -6.06 23.51 28.57
N LEU A 537 -6.80 22.54 28.03
CA LEU A 537 -7.22 22.53 26.64
C LEU A 537 -8.08 23.74 26.29
N VAL A 538 -9.10 24.07 27.09
CA VAL A 538 -9.95 25.25 26.86
C VAL A 538 -9.13 26.54 26.82
N LEU A 539 -8.16 26.71 27.74
CA LEU A 539 -7.27 27.87 27.73
C LEU A 539 -6.39 27.92 26.47
N PHE A 540 -5.96 26.79 25.92
CA PHE A 540 -5.27 26.77 24.63
C PHE A 540 -6.20 27.19 23.48
N LEU A 541 -7.41 26.65 23.44
CA LEU A 541 -8.38 26.93 22.39
C LEU A 541 -8.85 28.40 22.39
N GLU A 542 -9.02 29.00 23.57
CA GLU A 542 -9.37 30.42 23.68
C GLU A 542 -8.21 31.32 23.22
N ARG A 543 -6.96 30.99 23.55
CA ARG A 543 -5.78 31.70 23.00
C ARG A 543 -5.67 31.57 21.47
N LEU A 544 -6.04 30.41 20.93
CA LEU A 544 -6.04 30.16 19.49
C LEU A 544 -7.08 31.03 18.78
N ARG A 545 -8.28 31.19 19.35
CA ARG A 545 -9.34 32.06 18.82
C ARG A 545 -8.93 33.54 18.84
N LEU A 546 -8.16 33.95 19.84
CA LEU A 546 -7.66 35.32 20.00
C LEU A 546 -6.37 35.61 19.22
N ARG A 547 -5.89 34.66 18.41
CA ARG A 547 -4.61 34.76 17.70
C ARG A 547 -4.45 36.08 16.94
N SER A 548 -3.26 36.68 17.06
CA SER A 548 -2.94 37.94 16.40
C SER A 548 -2.43 37.75 14.97
N ALA A 549 -2.47 38.81 14.17
CA ALA A 549 -1.95 38.84 12.79
C ALA A 549 -0.46 38.44 12.67
N ARG A 550 0.29 38.41 13.78
CA ARG A 550 1.71 37.98 13.84
C ARG A 550 1.89 36.47 14.03
N GLY A 551 0.80 35.68 14.02
CA GLY A 551 0.86 34.21 13.93
C GLY A 551 0.99 33.44 15.25
N GLY A 552 1.18 34.13 16.39
CA GLY A 552 1.30 33.49 17.72
C GLY A 552 0.00 33.48 18.54
N LEU A 553 -0.11 32.53 19.47
CA LEU A 553 -1.19 32.46 20.47
C LEU A 553 -1.20 33.74 21.32
N ALA A 554 -2.35 34.43 21.39
CA ALA A 554 -2.46 35.66 22.19
C ALA A 554 -2.75 35.32 23.66
N PRO A 555 -2.24 36.08 24.64
CA PRO A 555 -2.57 35.84 26.05
C PRO A 555 -4.06 36.13 26.32
N ILE A 556 -4.73 35.27 27.08
CA ILE A 556 -6.13 35.46 27.51
C ILE A 556 -6.22 36.50 28.64
N ALA A 557 -5.25 36.47 29.56
CA ALA A 557 -5.16 37.36 30.70
C ALA A 557 -3.68 37.63 31.01
N ARG A 558 -3.40 38.80 31.59
CA ARG A 558 -2.08 39.17 32.11
C ARG A 558 -2.13 39.22 33.63
N ASP A 559 -1.15 38.63 34.30
CA ASP A 559 -0.96 38.81 35.73
C ASP A 559 -0.28 40.17 35.97
N VAL A 560 -0.88 41.00 36.81
CA VAL A 560 -0.40 42.36 37.11
C VAL A 560 0.49 42.37 38.38
N ALA A 561 0.65 41.23 39.06
CA ALA A 561 1.37 41.13 40.34
C ALA A 561 2.88 40.79 40.22
N GLY A 562 3.45 40.84 39.01
CA GLY A 562 4.88 40.60 38.75
C GLY A 562 5.68 41.81 38.25
N GLU A 563 5.02 42.91 37.90
CA GLU A 563 5.70 44.18 37.57
C GLU A 563 5.98 44.95 38.87
N ARG A 564 7.09 44.63 39.55
CA ARG A 564 7.61 45.52 40.58
C ARG A 564 8.27 46.74 39.91
N ALA A 565 7.95 47.91 40.47
CA ALA A 565 8.70 49.16 40.32
C ALA A 565 10.18 48.99 40.65
#